data_AF-A0A9X1TGP2-F1
#
_entry.id   AF-A0A9X1TGP2-F1
#
_cell.length_a   1.000
_cell.length_b   1.000
_cell.length_c   1.000
_cell.angle_alpha   90.00
_cell.angle_beta   90.00
_cell.angle_gamma   90.00
#
_symmetry.space_group_name_H-M   'P 1'
#
loop_
_entity.id
_entity.type
_entity.pdbx_description
1 polymer ?
#
loop_
_entity_poly.entity_id
_entity_poly.type
_entity_poly.pdbx_seq_one_letter_code
_entity_poly.pdbx_strand_id
1 'polypeptide(L)'
;MKQTFYIIMSMAFLFWQCRKEDDPIATPVEIKEIDVLDFSIPEIDKKNITVGENLIVVHLPEHYSKGNFIKPDVIFGSGYSSQSALLNGISFEGQEIRLELESTTRERRNFDVIVIPYKAIQLNKPVQNYHLKIGPDVTISTSFDLKGTKATVDVSGKIVRDPLIRLTDKTTGRTAKELYADESYANSGNEPTYTLPPSVLPGEYIAEIVWGAKTELLSAQIKVSPGAIQFKRGSWQMQGDDRYFEIVAYNLSPTAKYEAIIQNDFIAPQRVSLKYEGPGTLSGNLPTAIGLGNYKITYLLNGKEQKPFEERFWLDRYLGDDHFYVRKHGTQPILRIVTQPSLRSFFATPLIEKLPYYPSTNEINRNEPILAYTQAWGPFPAHNELILVNQHTGAEYALPYSGDIYGMFDYFITLLAYPIPDTVPDGRYTIHVIRGTERTERYSQIITLK
;
A
#
# COMPACT_ATOMS: atom_id res chain seq x y z
N MET A 1 -60.65 -15.77 -3.44
CA MET A 1 -59.83 -16.32 -2.34
C MET A 1 -58.36 -16.54 -2.71
N LYS A 2 -58.01 -17.12 -3.88
CA LYS A 2 -56.60 -17.36 -4.23
C LYS A 2 -55.77 -16.07 -4.44
N GLN A 3 -56.33 -15.03 -5.07
CA GLN A 3 -55.61 -13.75 -5.28
C GLN A 3 -55.33 -12.98 -3.98
N THR A 4 -56.26 -13.00 -3.02
CA THR A 4 -56.08 -12.34 -1.72
C THR A 4 -54.96 -12.99 -0.91
N PHE A 5 -54.80 -14.31 -1.04
CA PHE A 5 -53.72 -15.06 -0.39
C PHE A 5 -52.35 -14.70 -0.97
N TYR A 6 -52.23 -14.57 -2.29
CA TYR A 6 -50.97 -14.17 -2.94
C TYR A 6 -50.55 -12.75 -2.57
N ILE A 7 -51.49 -11.81 -2.44
CA ILE A 7 -51.18 -10.42 -2.05
C ILE A 7 -50.68 -10.36 -0.60
N ILE A 8 -51.30 -11.10 0.33
CA ILE A 8 -50.86 -11.18 1.73
C ILE A 8 -49.48 -11.83 1.81
N MET A 9 -49.22 -12.88 1.02
CA MET A 9 -47.93 -13.55 0.98
C MET A 9 -46.83 -12.64 0.43
N SER A 10 -47.10 -11.89 -0.66
CA SER A 10 -46.15 -10.92 -1.23
C SER A 10 -45.90 -9.72 -0.31
N MET A 11 -46.91 -9.25 0.44
CA MET A 11 -46.73 -8.24 1.49
C MET A 11 -45.89 -8.76 2.65
N ALA A 12 -46.04 -10.03 3.06
CA ALA A 12 -45.20 -10.64 4.10
C ALA A 12 -43.72 -10.73 3.67
N PHE A 13 -43.43 -10.97 2.38
CA PHE A 13 -42.06 -10.93 1.84
C PHE A 13 -41.48 -9.51 1.81
N LEU A 14 -42.29 -8.46 1.60
CA LEU A 14 -41.85 -7.07 1.68
C LEU A 14 -41.47 -6.63 3.11
N PHE A 15 -42.05 -7.24 4.15
CA PHE A 15 -41.64 -7.01 5.54
C PHE A 15 -40.47 -7.88 6.00
N TRP A 16 -40.18 -8.99 5.31
CA TRP A 16 -39.02 -9.84 5.63
C TRP A 16 -37.69 -9.20 5.18
N GLN A 17 -37.69 -8.35 4.15
CA GLN A 17 -36.51 -7.59 3.71
C GLN A 17 -36.25 -6.29 4.49
N CYS A 18 -37.12 -5.93 5.46
CA CYS A 18 -36.93 -4.82 6.38
C CYS A 18 -36.48 -5.27 7.78
N ARG A 19 -35.89 -6.47 7.90
CA ARG A 19 -35.00 -6.72 9.04
C ARG A 19 -33.76 -5.88 8.80
N LYS A 20 -33.52 -4.91 9.67
CA LYS A 20 -32.14 -4.46 9.93
C LYS A 20 -31.30 -5.73 9.99
N GLU A 21 -30.31 -5.83 9.12
CA GLU A 21 -29.12 -6.59 9.48
C GLU A 21 -28.63 -5.91 10.75
N ASP A 22 -29.09 -6.43 11.90
CA ASP A 22 -28.30 -6.31 13.10
C ASP A 22 -26.97 -6.93 12.69
N ASP A 23 -25.94 -6.09 12.58
CA ASP A 23 -24.56 -6.54 12.45
C ASP A 23 -24.42 -7.77 13.33
N PRO A 24 -23.85 -8.89 12.85
CA PRO A 24 -23.72 -10.08 13.66
C PRO A 24 -23.09 -9.63 14.97
N ILE A 25 -23.89 -9.63 16.04
CA ILE A 25 -23.38 -9.40 17.37
C ILE A 25 -22.36 -10.49 17.49
N ALA A 26 -21.08 -10.12 17.48
CA ALA A 26 -20.00 -11.04 17.72
C ALA A 26 -20.30 -11.62 19.09
N THR A 27 -20.93 -12.79 19.10
CA THR A 27 -20.97 -13.62 20.28
C THR A 27 -19.50 -13.85 20.57
N PRO A 28 -19.01 -13.46 21.77
CA PRO A 28 -17.66 -13.80 22.16
C PRO A 28 -17.50 -15.28 21.85
N VAL A 29 -16.47 -15.63 21.06
CA VAL A 29 -16.16 -17.03 20.82
C VAL A 29 -16.12 -17.66 22.20
N GLU A 30 -17.02 -18.61 22.45
CA GLU A 30 -17.05 -19.33 23.70
C GLU A 30 -15.73 -20.08 23.75
N ILE A 31 -14.79 -19.52 24.49
CA ILE A 31 -13.48 -20.09 24.69
C ILE A 31 -13.71 -21.32 25.54
N LYS A 32 -13.60 -22.50 24.91
CA LYS A 32 -13.64 -23.77 25.61
C LYS A 32 -12.62 -23.73 26.74
N GLU A 33 -13.08 -23.85 27.99
CA GLU A 33 -12.20 -24.09 29.13
C GLU A 33 -11.35 -25.32 28.81
N ILE A 34 -10.03 -25.12 28.81
CA ILE A 34 -9.08 -26.19 28.63
C ILE A 34 -8.57 -26.54 30.02
N ASP A 35 -8.75 -27.81 30.44
CA ASP A 35 -8.24 -28.41 31.70
C ASP A 35 -6.70 -28.51 31.76
N VAL A 36 -6.01 -27.49 31.26
CA VAL A 36 -4.55 -27.41 31.18
C VAL A 36 -3.98 -26.46 32.25
N LEU A 37 -4.72 -25.42 32.66
CA LEU A 37 -4.31 -24.52 33.75
C LEU A 37 -5.49 -23.67 34.27
N ASP A 38 -5.45 -23.27 35.56
CA ASP A 38 -6.19 -22.10 36.10
C ASP A 38 -5.22 -20.93 36.21
N PHE A 39 -5.59 -19.78 35.67
CA PHE A 39 -4.76 -18.56 35.63
C PHE A 39 -5.47 -17.46 36.39
N SER A 40 -4.82 -16.93 37.43
CA SER A 40 -5.34 -15.80 38.19
C SER A 40 -4.22 -14.80 38.47
N ILE A 41 -4.58 -13.54 38.71
CA ILE A 41 -3.64 -12.50 39.13
C ILE A 41 -4.27 -11.81 40.35
N PRO A 42 -3.53 -11.63 41.47
CA PRO A 42 -4.04 -10.88 42.62
C PRO A 42 -4.56 -9.50 42.22
N GLU A 43 -5.66 -9.06 42.84
CA GLU A 43 -6.34 -7.78 42.58
C GLU A 43 -7.07 -7.68 41.21
N ILE A 44 -7.14 -8.77 40.44
CA ILE A 44 -7.85 -8.84 39.16
C ILE A 44 -8.97 -9.89 39.24
N ASP A 45 -10.21 -9.45 39.03
CA ASP A 45 -11.36 -10.35 38.96
C ASP A 45 -11.20 -11.37 37.82
N LYS A 46 -11.57 -12.65 38.06
CA LYS A 46 -11.51 -13.71 37.03
C LYS A 46 -12.22 -13.34 35.72
N LYS A 47 -13.30 -12.55 35.76
CA LYS A 47 -14.01 -12.06 34.55
C LYS A 47 -13.17 -11.20 33.61
N ASN A 48 -12.07 -10.62 34.11
CA ASN A 48 -11.14 -9.80 33.34
C ASN A 48 -9.96 -10.62 32.77
N ILE A 49 -9.95 -11.93 33.03
CA ILE A 49 -8.94 -12.86 32.56
C ILE A 49 -9.62 -13.90 31.67
N THR A 50 -9.13 -14.01 30.46
CA THR A 50 -9.66 -14.93 29.46
C THR A 50 -8.55 -15.89 29.05
N VAL A 51 -8.74 -17.20 29.27
CA VAL A 51 -7.77 -18.25 28.94
C VAL A 51 -8.25 -19.01 27.70
N GLY A 52 -7.74 -18.62 26.54
CA GLY A 52 -7.94 -19.23 25.23
C GLY A 52 -7.06 -20.46 24.97
N GLU A 53 -7.11 -20.99 23.75
CA GLU A 53 -6.37 -22.21 23.38
C GLU A 53 -4.84 -22.05 23.43
N ASN A 54 -4.35 -20.89 22.98
CA ASN A 54 -2.92 -20.52 22.97
C ASN A 54 -2.72 -19.05 23.37
N LEU A 55 -3.70 -18.44 24.04
CA LEU A 55 -3.73 -17.01 24.34
C LEU A 55 -4.35 -16.78 25.72
N ILE A 56 -3.73 -15.95 26.55
CA ILE A 56 -4.30 -15.46 27.80
C ILE A 56 -4.41 -13.94 27.69
N VAL A 57 -5.62 -13.42 27.84
CA VAL A 57 -5.89 -11.97 27.81
C VAL A 57 -6.23 -11.50 29.21
N VAL A 58 -5.52 -10.48 29.69
CA VAL A 58 -5.69 -9.90 31.02
C VAL A 58 -6.05 -8.42 30.89
N HIS A 59 -7.25 -8.05 31.32
CA HIS A 59 -7.67 -6.66 31.42
C HIS A 59 -7.41 -6.10 32.83
N LEU A 60 -6.55 -5.09 32.95
CA LEU A 60 -6.29 -4.47 34.26
C LEU A 60 -7.39 -3.45 34.60
N PRO A 61 -7.87 -3.41 35.86
CA PRO A 61 -8.81 -2.39 36.31
C PRO A 61 -8.15 -1.01 36.42
N GLU A 62 -8.97 0.05 36.52
CA GLU A 62 -8.51 1.45 36.62
C GLU A 62 -7.57 1.69 37.82
N HIS A 63 -7.82 1.02 38.93
CA HIS A 63 -7.08 1.20 40.18
C HIS A 63 -6.07 0.08 40.46
N TYR A 64 -5.56 -0.60 39.42
CA TYR A 64 -4.57 -1.65 39.59
C TYR A 64 -3.29 -1.14 40.28
N SER A 65 -2.95 -1.70 41.44
CA SER A 65 -1.95 -1.09 42.33
C SER A 65 -0.50 -1.36 41.97
N LYS A 66 -0.23 -2.40 41.17
CA LYS A 66 1.14 -2.86 40.84
C LYS A 66 1.74 -2.19 39.61
N GLY A 67 1.06 -1.22 39.01
CA GLY A 67 1.54 -0.50 37.84
C GLY A 67 1.80 -1.43 36.66
N ASN A 68 3.03 -1.43 36.15
CA ASN A 68 3.45 -2.23 35.00
C ASN A 68 3.88 -3.67 35.36
N PHE A 69 3.57 -4.16 36.56
CA PHE A 69 4.02 -5.47 37.01
C PHE A 69 2.84 -6.41 37.21
N ILE A 70 2.91 -7.62 36.64
CA ILE A 70 1.97 -8.70 36.94
C ILE A 70 2.73 -9.89 37.53
N LYS A 71 2.09 -10.59 38.47
CA LYS A 71 2.53 -11.90 38.96
C LYS A 71 1.32 -12.82 39.02
N PRO A 72 1.13 -13.70 38.04
CA PRO A 72 0.02 -14.63 38.06
C PRO A 72 0.27 -15.80 39.01
N ASP A 73 -0.80 -16.23 39.66
CA ASP A 73 -0.89 -17.52 40.33
C ASP A 73 -1.48 -18.51 39.33
N VAL A 74 -0.67 -19.50 38.94
CA VAL A 74 -1.01 -20.50 37.93
C VAL A 74 -1.08 -21.89 38.56
N ILE A 75 -2.23 -22.54 38.47
CA ILE A 75 -2.41 -23.93 38.87
C ILE A 75 -2.36 -24.77 37.60
N PHE A 76 -1.31 -25.57 37.42
CA PHE A 76 -1.17 -26.41 36.24
C PHE A 76 -2.05 -27.67 36.33
N GLY A 77 -2.65 -28.04 35.21
CA GLY A 77 -3.31 -29.33 35.06
C GLY A 77 -2.32 -30.49 35.20
N SER A 78 -2.83 -31.68 35.53
CA SER A 78 -2.00 -32.85 35.79
C SER A 78 -1.03 -33.16 34.64
N GLY A 79 0.25 -33.31 34.98
CA GLY A 79 1.34 -33.62 34.04
C GLY A 79 1.98 -32.41 33.36
N TYR A 80 1.51 -31.18 33.63
CA TYR A 80 2.17 -29.95 33.16
C TYR A 80 2.95 -29.26 34.27
N SER A 81 4.03 -28.61 33.89
CA SER A 81 4.81 -27.70 34.72
C SER A 81 5.33 -26.55 33.85
N SER A 82 5.85 -25.49 34.47
CA SER A 82 6.44 -24.38 33.72
C SER A 82 7.63 -23.81 34.47
N GLN A 83 8.64 -23.38 33.71
CA GLN A 83 9.77 -22.61 34.22
C GLN A 83 9.71 -21.14 33.74
N SER A 84 8.56 -20.69 33.23
CA SER A 84 8.43 -19.33 32.70
C SER A 84 8.76 -18.29 33.78
N ALA A 85 9.56 -17.30 33.40
CA ALA A 85 9.89 -16.15 34.26
C ALA A 85 8.62 -15.41 34.73
N LEU A 86 7.52 -15.51 33.97
CA LEU A 86 6.22 -14.96 34.34
C LEU A 86 5.76 -15.40 35.75
N LEU A 87 6.09 -16.62 36.19
CA LEU A 87 5.69 -17.14 37.50
C LEU A 87 6.34 -16.39 38.68
N ASN A 88 7.49 -15.76 38.44
CA ASN A 88 8.16 -14.89 39.42
C ASN A 88 7.67 -13.44 39.36
N GLY A 89 6.80 -13.14 38.41
CA GLY A 89 6.31 -11.82 38.08
C GLY A 89 7.22 -11.07 37.09
N ILE A 90 6.60 -10.24 36.26
CA ILE A 90 7.27 -9.58 35.12
C ILE A 90 6.68 -8.19 34.86
N SER A 91 7.52 -7.31 34.32
CA SER A 91 7.10 -6.02 33.75
C SER A 91 6.54 -6.24 32.34
N PHE A 92 5.34 -5.73 32.02
CA PHE A 92 4.67 -6.11 30.77
C PHE A 92 4.75 -5.09 29.62
N GLU A 93 4.91 -3.80 29.90
CA GLU A 93 4.88 -2.71 28.92
C GLU A 93 5.90 -2.94 27.80
N GLY A 94 5.42 -3.01 26.56
CA GLY A 94 6.24 -3.22 25.37
C GLY A 94 6.87 -4.62 25.24
N GLN A 95 6.57 -5.56 26.13
CA GLN A 95 7.14 -6.91 26.11
C GLN A 95 6.24 -7.92 25.39
N GLU A 96 6.86 -8.94 24.79
CA GLU A 96 6.18 -10.19 24.42
C GLU A 96 6.30 -11.15 25.60
N ILE A 97 5.17 -11.54 26.18
CA ILE A 97 5.12 -12.43 27.34
C ILE A 97 4.56 -13.78 26.89
N ARG A 98 5.23 -14.84 27.31
CA ARG A 98 4.78 -16.22 27.05
C ARG A 98 4.76 -17.05 28.32
N LEU A 99 3.72 -17.85 28.46
CA LEU A 99 3.64 -18.94 29.41
C LEU A 99 3.84 -20.25 28.65
N GLU A 100 5.00 -20.86 28.85
CA GLU A 100 5.36 -22.13 28.22
C GLU A 100 5.12 -23.26 29.21
N LEU A 101 4.31 -24.25 28.82
CA LEU A 101 4.01 -25.42 29.62
C LEU A 101 4.77 -26.63 29.07
N GLU A 102 5.58 -27.20 29.94
CA GLU A 102 6.35 -28.41 29.69
C GLU A 102 5.62 -29.62 30.28
N SER A 103 5.69 -30.75 29.58
CA SER A 103 5.20 -32.04 30.05
C SER A 103 6.09 -33.15 29.54
N THR A 104 6.29 -34.17 30.36
CA THR A 104 6.96 -35.41 29.95
C THR A 104 5.98 -36.45 29.42
N THR A 105 4.67 -36.21 29.54
CA THR A 105 3.60 -37.17 29.21
C THR A 105 2.57 -36.60 28.21
N ARG A 106 2.62 -35.31 27.92
CA ARG A 106 1.71 -34.59 27.01
C ARG A 106 2.50 -33.67 26.08
N GLU A 107 1.85 -33.15 25.04
CA GLU A 107 2.46 -32.17 24.13
C GLU A 107 2.72 -30.84 24.84
N ARG A 108 3.87 -30.21 24.51
CA ARG A 108 4.19 -28.86 24.98
C ARG A 108 3.12 -27.87 24.50
N ARG A 109 2.72 -26.96 25.38
CA ARG A 109 1.81 -25.86 25.04
C ARG A 109 2.45 -24.52 25.33
N ASN A 110 2.11 -23.51 24.53
CA ASN A 110 2.57 -22.15 24.75
C ASN A 110 1.38 -21.21 24.67
N PHE A 111 1.29 -20.28 25.62
CA PHE A 111 0.29 -19.23 25.64
C PHE A 111 0.99 -17.89 25.48
N ASP A 112 0.59 -17.10 24.50
CA ASP A 112 0.90 -15.68 24.50
C ASP A 112 0.07 -15.01 25.60
N VAL A 113 0.69 -14.19 26.44
CA VAL A 113 0.02 -13.48 27.53
C VAL A 113 -0.05 -12.00 27.17
N ILE A 114 -1.26 -11.51 26.96
CA ILE A 114 -1.54 -10.12 26.55
C ILE A 114 -2.15 -9.37 27.74
N VAL A 115 -1.47 -8.32 28.17
CA VAL A 115 -1.91 -7.47 29.28
C VAL A 115 -2.38 -6.13 28.73
N ILE A 116 -3.64 -5.80 28.99
CA ILE A 116 -4.33 -4.61 28.50
C ILE A 116 -4.72 -3.75 29.70
N PRO A 117 -3.96 -2.67 29.99
CA PRO A 117 -4.32 -1.74 31.04
C PRO A 117 -5.67 -1.06 30.82
N TYR A 118 -6.27 -0.54 31.89
CA TYR A 118 -7.45 0.31 31.78
C TYR A 118 -7.20 1.48 30.81
N LYS A 119 -6.08 2.19 31.02
CA LYS A 119 -5.55 3.25 30.15
C LYS A 119 -4.38 2.71 29.32
N ALA A 120 -4.69 2.05 28.21
CA ALA A 120 -3.69 1.38 27.36
C ALA A 120 -2.97 2.32 26.38
N ILE A 121 -3.59 3.45 26.04
CA ILE A 121 -3.01 4.48 25.16
C ILE A 121 -2.89 5.75 26.00
N GLN A 122 -1.73 6.40 25.95
CA GLN A 122 -1.48 7.67 26.62
C GLN A 122 -0.90 8.66 25.63
N LEU A 123 -1.63 9.75 25.34
CA LEU A 123 -1.09 10.82 24.51
C LEU A 123 0.02 11.57 25.24
N ASN A 124 1.10 11.86 24.51
CA ASN A 124 2.22 12.66 25.00
C ASN A 124 1.97 14.17 24.85
N LYS A 125 0.94 14.55 24.09
CA LYS A 125 0.47 15.92 23.89
C LYS A 125 -1.03 16.00 24.19
N PRO A 126 -1.54 17.15 24.69
CA PRO A 126 -2.99 17.34 24.84
C PRO A 126 -3.73 17.19 23.51
N VAL A 127 -5.03 16.92 23.56
CA VAL A 127 -5.94 16.89 22.41
C VAL A 127 -5.83 18.20 21.62
N GLN A 128 -5.64 18.11 20.31
CA GLN A 128 -5.51 19.29 19.42
C GLN A 128 -6.56 19.28 18.31
N ASN A 129 -7.00 20.45 17.90
CA ASN A 129 -7.83 20.60 16.70
C ASN A 129 -6.95 20.76 15.46
N TYR A 130 -7.39 20.19 14.34
CA TYR A 130 -6.65 20.24 13.09
C TYR A 130 -7.48 20.92 12.00
N HIS A 131 -6.81 21.73 11.18
CA HIS A 131 -7.36 22.31 9.96
C HIS A 131 -6.56 21.78 8.78
N LEU A 132 -7.09 20.76 8.13
CA LEU A 132 -6.43 20.05 7.04
C LEU A 132 -7.07 20.46 5.71
N LYS A 133 -6.25 20.56 4.67
CA LYS A 133 -6.69 20.73 3.30
C LYS A 133 -6.29 19.47 2.54
N ILE A 134 -7.23 18.74 1.95
CA ILE A 134 -6.96 17.43 1.32
C ILE A 134 -5.89 17.57 0.23
N GLY A 135 -4.87 16.71 0.29
CA GLY A 135 -3.77 16.67 -0.65
C GLY A 135 -2.79 15.53 -0.33
N PRO A 136 -1.81 15.27 -1.20
CA PRO A 136 -0.92 14.10 -1.14
C PRO A 136 0.00 14.07 0.07
N ASP A 137 0.48 15.22 0.54
CA ASP A 137 1.45 15.32 1.65
C ASP A 137 0.79 15.66 3.00
N VAL A 138 -0.54 15.58 3.07
CA VAL A 138 -1.28 16.01 4.25
C VAL A 138 -1.29 14.88 5.26
N THR A 139 -0.67 15.15 6.40
CA THR A 139 -0.46 14.16 7.44
C THR A 139 -0.95 14.63 8.80
N ILE A 140 -1.20 13.65 9.66
CA ILE A 140 -1.41 13.84 11.10
C ILE A 140 -0.22 13.14 11.77
N SER A 141 0.59 13.90 12.50
CA SER A 141 1.64 13.33 13.34
C SER A 141 1.22 13.46 14.79
N THR A 142 1.36 12.37 15.55
CA THR A 142 0.98 12.35 16.96
C THR A 142 1.95 11.50 17.75
N SER A 143 2.17 11.86 19.00
CA SER A 143 3.02 11.09 19.90
C SER A 143 2.20 10.53 21.06
N PHE A 144 2.38 9.24 21.30
CA PHE A 144 1.70 8.50 22.35
C PHE A 144 2.53 7.32 22.82
N ASP A 145 2.25 6.87 24.02
CA ASP A 145 2.79 5.65 24.60
C ASP A 145 1.72 4.57 24.64
N LEU A 146 2.13 3.34 24.32
CA LEU A 146 1.31 2.15 24.51
C LEU A 146 1.72 1.48 25.82
N LYS A 147 0.80 1.47 26.80
CA LYS A 147 1.07 1.03 28.18
C LYS A 147 0.87 -0.47 28.40
N GLY A 148 0.46 -1.24 27.38
CA GLY A 148 0.25 -2.69 27.45
C GLY A 148 1.44 -3.51 26.95
N THR A 149 1.24 -4.83 26.82
CA THR A 149 2.18 -5.71 26.12
C THR A 149 2.44 -5.25 24.68
N LYS A 150 3.49 -5.75 24.02
CA LYS A 150 3.83 -5.38 22.63
C LYS A 150 2.67 -5.58 21.64
N ALA A 151 1.75 -6.48 21.95
CA ALA A 151 0.50 -6.67 21.23
C ALA A 151 -0.69 -6.56 22.19
N THR A 152 -1.86 -6.28 21.63
CA THR A 152 -3.17 -6.25 22.30
C THR A 152 -4.15 -7.16 21.55
N VAL A 153 -5.42 -7.20 21.95
CA VAL A 153 -6.49 -7.86 21.17
C VAL A 153 -7.61 -6.90 20.83
N ASP A 154 -8.23 -7.11 19.66
CA ASP A 154 -9.49 -6.46 19.31
C ASP A 154 -10.69 -7.14 19.99
N VAL A 155 -11.89 -6.60 19.74
CA VAL A 155 -13.15 -7.12 20.31
C VAL A 155 -13.50 -8.55 19.86
N SER A 156 -12.87 -9.05 18.79
CA SER A 156 -13.02 -10.42 18.30
C SER A 156 -11.99 -11.39 18.89
N GLY A 157 -11.03 -10.88 19.68
CA GLY A 157 -9.92 -11.65 20.22
C GLY A 157 -8.73 -11.80 19.27
N LYS A 158 -8.72 -11.10 18.13
CA LYS A 158 -7.59 -11.13 17.20
C LYS A 158 -6.44 -10.27 17.73
N ILE A 159 -5.22 -10.78 17.63
CA ILE A 159 -4.02 -10.07 18.05
C ILE A 159 -3.77 -8.87 17.13
N VAL A 160 -3.61 -7.69 17.74
CA VAL A 160 -3.28 -6.42 17.07
C VAL A 160 -1.96 -5.90 17.63
N ARG A 161 -1.05 -5.49 16.74
CA ARG A 161 0.26 -4.93 17.12
C ARG A 161 0.27 -3.43 16.92
N ASP A 162 -0.11 -2.99 15.73
CA ASP A 162 0.02 -1.60 15.33
C ASP A 162 -1.26 -0.80 15.64
N PRO A 163 -1.14 0.38 16.26
CA PRO A 163 -2.25 1.29 16.46
C PRO A 163 -2.61 2.02 15.15
N LEU A 164 -3.86 2.44 15.04
CA LEU A 164 -4.38 3.21 13.91
C LEU A 164 -5.11 4.47 14.38
N ILE A 165 -5.30 5.45 13.50
CA ILE A 165 -6.21 6.57 13.74
C ILE A 165 -7.55 6.25 13.07
N ARG A 166 -8.63 6.28 13.85
CA ARG A 166 -10.00 6.23 13.33
C ARG A 166 -10.55 7.65 13.19
N LEU A 167 -10.99 7.99 11.99
CA LEU A 167 -11.72 9.21 11.70
C LEU A 167 -13.22 8.91 11.69
N THR A 168 -13.98 9.57 12.56
CA THR A 168 -15.43 9.48 12.65
C THR A 168 -16.04 10.78 12.17
N ASP A 169 -16.94 10.71 11.18
CA ASP A 169 -17.63 11.87 10.63
C ASP A 169 -18.61 12.44 11.66
N LYS A 170 -18.50 13.74 12.00
CA LYS A 170 -19.35 14.37 13.01
C LYS A 170 -20.82 14.48 12.62
N THR A 171 -21.10 14.54 11.33
CA THR A 171 -22.47 14.71 10.81
C THR A 171 -23.22 13.39 10.85
N THR A 172 -22.55 12.30 10.48
CA THR A 172 -23.17 10.97 10.38
C THR A 172 -22.94 10.08 11.60
N GLY A 173 -21.93 10.38 12.42
CA GLY A 173 -21.49 9.55 13.54
C GLY A 173 -20.82 8.24 13.13
N ARG A 174 -20.56 8.02 11.83
CA ARG A 174 -19.98 6.79 11.30
C ARG A 174 -18.48 6.92 11.10
N THR A 175 -17.76 5.80 11.23
CA THR A 175 -16.35 5.71 10.83
C THR A 175 -16.22 6.04 9.35
N ALA A 176 -15.53 7.13 9.04
CA ALA A 176 -15.24 7.54 7.67
C ALA A 176 -13.98 6.85 7.13
N LYS A 177 -12.94 6.72 7.97
CA LYS A 177 -11.68 6.08 7.57
C LYS A 177 -10.87 5.59 8.78
N GLU A 178 -10.11 4.53 8.58
CA GLU A 178 -9.02 4.12 9.48
C GLU A 178 -7.68 4.35 8.77
N LEU A 179 -6.76 5.02 9.46
CA LEU A 179 -5.45 5.42 8.97
C LEU A 179 -4.38 4.63 9.72
N TYR A 180 -3.54 3.94 8.96
CA TYR A 180 -2.38 3.24 9.50
C TYR A 180 -1.15 4.15 9.41
N ALA A 181 -0.16 3.90 10.27
CA ALA A 181 1.08 4.64 10.23
C ALA A 181 1.73 4.49 8.85
N ASP A 182 2.20 5.61 8.30
CA ASP A 182 2.83 5.67 6.99
C ASP A 182 4.32 5.39 7.14
N GLU A 183 4.75 4.18 6.75
CA GLU A 183 6.14 3.72 6.80
C GLU A 183 7.09 4.56 5.94
N SER A 184 6.58 5.42 5.05
CA SER A 184 7.37 6.35 4.26
C SER A 184 7.95 7.52 5.04
N TYR A 185 7.39 7.80 6.22
CA TYR A 185 7.91 8.79 7.13
C TYR A 185 8.87 8.11 8.10
N ALA A 186 10.07 8.67 8.25
CA ALA A 186 10.97 8.23 9.31
C ALA A 186 10.26 8.48 10.65
N ASN A 187 9.81 7.42 11.30
CA ASN A 187 9.23 7.51 12.64
C ASN A 187 10.34 7.99 13.58
N SER A 188 10.34 9.29 13.90
CA SER A 188 11.28 9.88 14.86
C SER A 188 10.87 9.47 16.28
N GLY A 189 11.21 8.24 16.68
CA GLY A 189 10.79 7.69 17.97
C GLY A 189 9.28 7.37 18.02
N ASN A 190 8.61 7.76 19.11
CA ASN A 190 7.18 7.49 19.38
C ASN A 190 6.23 8.50 18.70
N GLU A 191 6.56 9.03 17.53
CA GLU A 191 5.72 9.98 16.79
C GLU A 191 5.38 9.45 15.39
N PRO A 192 4.47 8.44 15.29
CA PRO A 192 4.03 7.95 14.00
C PRO A 192 3.30 9.04 13.20
N THR A 193 3.53 9.03 11.90
CA THR A 193 2.86 9.89 10.93
C THR A 193 1.80 9.11 10.17
N TYR A 194 0.62 9.71 10.00
CA TYR A 194 -0.52 9.11 9.30
C TYR A 194 -0.90 10.00 8.12
N THR A 195 -0.91 9.44 6.91
CA THR A 195 -1.26 10.18 5.70
C THR A 195 -2.76 10.14 5.44
N LEU A 196 -3.35 11.29 5.09
CA LEU A 196 -4.76 11.38 4.75
C LEU A 196 -4.99 10.83 3.32
N PRO A 197 -5.78 9.76 3.13
CA PRO A 197 -5.93 9.15 1.82
C PRO A 197 -6.91 9.94 0.93
N PRO A 198 -6.83 9.78 -0.40
CA PRO A 198 -7.70 10.48 -1.35
C PRO A 198 -9.19 10.19 -1.17
N SER A 199 -9.55 9.10 -0.50
CA SER A 199 -10.94 8.72 -0.23
C SER A 199 -11.63 9.55 0.86
N VAL A 200 -10.89 10.35 1.64
CA VAL A 200 -11.49 11.20 2.69
C VAL A 200 -12.20 12.39 2.05
N LEU A 201 -13.43 12.66 2.49
CA LEU A 201 -14.23 13.78 2.01
C LEU A 201 -13.96 15.06 2.82
N PRO A 202 -14.24 16.25 2.25
CA PRO A 202 -14.33 17.47 3.04
C PRO A 202 -15.43 17.36 4.10
N GLY A 203 -15.16 17.80 5.32
CA GLY A 203 -16.08 17.66 6.44
C GLY A 203 -15.43 17.94 7.79
N GLU A 204 -16.17 17.65 8.86
CA GLU A 204 -15.65 17.69 10.22
C GLU A 204 -15.63 16.30 10.83
N TYR A 205 -14.50 15.94 11.44
CA TYR A 205 -14.24 14.63 11.99
C TYR A 205 -13.80 14.69 13.45
N ILE A 206 -14.06 13.62 14.18
CA ILE A 206 -13.39 13.27 15.43
C ILE A 206 -12.30 12.26 15.07
N ALA A 207 -11.12 12.39 15.68
CA ALA A 207 -10.05 11.42 15.52
C ALA A 207 -9.74 10.75 16.85
N GLU A 208 -9.64 9.43 16.82
CA GLU A 208 -9.28 8.59 17.95
C GLU A 208 -8.11 7.70 17.57
N ILE A 209 -7.15 7.52 18.48
CA ILE A 209 -6.16 6.45 18.35
C ILE A 209 -6.83 5.17 18.83
N VAL A 210 -6.74 4.12 18.04
CA VAL A 210 -7.31 2.81 18.32
C VAL A 210 -6.18 1.78 18.39
N TRP A 211 -6.17 0.99 19.45
CA TRP A 211 -5.26 -0.12 19.63
C TRP A 211 -6.01 -1.30 20.26
N GLY A 212 -6.35 -2.28 19.42
CA GLY A 212 -7.26 -3.37 19.81
C GLY A 212 -8.64 -2.82 20.21
N ALA A 213 -9.14 -3.24 21.36
CA ALA A 213 -10.41 -2.77 21.91
C ALA A 213 -10.34 -1.40 22.62
N LYS A 214 -9.16 -0.77 22.70
CA LYS A 214 -8.96 0.50 23.42
C LYS A 214 -8.90 1.68 22.46
N THR A 215 -9.48 2.79 22.87
CA THR A 215 -9.45 4.06 22.13
C THR A 215 -9.02 5.20 23.03
N GLU A 216 -8.39 6.22 22.46
CA GLU A 216 -8.05 7.48 23.12
C GLU A 216 -8.32 8.64 22.15
N LEU A 217 -8.98 9.70 22.63
CA LEU A 217 -9.34 10.86 21.80
C LEU A 217 -8.09 11.62 21.39
N LEU A 218 -7.77 11.66 20.09
CA LEU A 218 -6.67 12.44 19.54
C LEU A 218 -7.08 13.88 19.24
N SER A 219 -8.26 14.04 18.65
CA SER A 219 -8.80 15.34 18.26
C SER A 219 -10.32 15.32 18.33
N ALA A 220 -10.88 16.29 19.06
CA ALA A 220 -12.32 16.52 19.08
C ALA A 220 -12.81 17.22 17.81
N GLN A 221 -11.93 17.83 17.01
CA GLN A 221 -12.29 18.53 15.78
C GLN A 221 -11.13 18.54 14.77
N ILE A 222 -11.26 17.71 13.74
CA ILE A 222 -10.50 17.81 12.50
C ILE A 222 -11.42 18.40 11.44
N LYS A 223 -11.12 19.61 10.98
CA LYS A 223 -11.81 20.22 9.84
C LYS A 223 -11.02 19.96 8.57
N VAL A 224 -11.61 19.20 7.66
CA VAL A 224 -11.04 18.85 6.37
C VAL A 224 -11.68 19.72 5.29
N SER A 225 -10.87 20.46 4.54
CA SER A 225 -11.29 21.35 3.46
C SER A 225 -10.84 20.82 2.10
N PRO A 226 -11.58 21.09 1.00
CA PRO A 226 -11.21 20.62 -0.32
C PRO A 226 -9.89 21.26 -0.79
N GLY A 227 -9.05 20.45 -1.41
CA GLY A 227 -7.84 20.88 -2.09
C GLY A 227 -8.04 21.11 -3.59
N ALA A 228 -6.93 21.24 -4.32
CA ALA A 228 -6.96 21.15 -5.78
C ALA A 228 -7.13 19.68 -6.22
N ILE A 229 -7.71 19.44 -7.39
CA ILE A 229 -7.69 18.11 -7.99
C ILE A 229 -6.26 17.78 -8.37
N GLN A 230 -5.76 16.64 -7.88
CA GLN A 230 -4.38 16.20 -8.10
C GLN A 230 -4.36 14.72 -8.44
N PHE A 231 -3.88 14.38 -9.64
CA PHE A 231 -3.79 13.00 -10.10
C PHE A 231 -2.51 12.35 -9.58
N LYS A 232 -2.61 11.12 -9.07
CA LYS A 232 -1.43 10.29 -8.81
C LYS A 232 -0.93 9.74 -10.14
N ARG A 233 0.39 9.72 -10.32
CA ARG A 233 1.02 9.03 -11.45
C ARG A 233 0.77 7.52 -11.30
N GLY A 234 0.09 6.92 -12.27
CA GLY A 234 -0.17 5.47 -12.27
C GLY A 234 0.91 4.67 -12.98
N SER A 235 0.94 3.37 -12.76
CA SER A 235 1.75 2.42 -13.53
C SER A 235 0.99 1.10 -13.60
N TRP A 236 0.56 0.72 -14.80
CA TRP A 236 -0.30 -0.43 -15.06
C TRP A 236 0.44 -1.45 -15.92
N GLN A 237 0.58 -2.65 -15.37
CA GLN A 237 1.11 -3.80 -16.09
C GLN A 237 -0.07 -4.68 -16.50
N MET A 238 -0.35 -4.75 -17.80
CA MET A 238 -1.56 -5.35 -18.33
C MET A 238 -1.23 -6.54 -19.22
N GLN A 239 -2.13 -7.52 -19.26
CA GLN A 239 -2.15 -8.57 -20.28
C GLN A 239 -3.12 -8.14 -21.39
N GLY A 240 -2.96 -8.61 -22.62
CA GLY A 240 -3.71 -8.10 -23.78
C GLY A 240 -5.24 -8.15 -23.65
N ASP A 241 -5.73 -9.06 -22.80
CA ASP A 241 -7.10 -9.41 -22.48
C ASP A 241 -7.63 -8.74 -21.19
N ASP A 242 -6.77 -8.17 -20.35
CA ASP A 242 -7.15 -7.35 -19.19
C ASP A 242 -6.86 -5.87 -19.46
N ARG A 243 -7.93 -5.10 -19.67
CA ARG A 243 -7.87 -3.71 -20.12
C ARG A 243 -8.44 -2.73 -19.11
N TYR A 244 -8.89 -3.19 -17.96
CA TYR A 244 -9.42 -2.34 -16.91
C TYR A 244 -8.29 -1.65 -16.15
N PHE A 245 -8.43 -0.36 -15.87
CA PHE A 245 -7.47 0.37 -15.04
C PHE A 245 -8.16 1.37 -14.11
N GLU A 246 -7.53 1.58 -12.96
CA GLU A 246 -7.95 2.57 -11.97
C GLU A 246 -6.89 3.66 -11.83
N ILE A 247 -7.34 4.90 -11.72
CA ILE A 247 -6.54 6.08 -11.45
C ILE A 247 -6.90 6.60 -10.07
N VAL A 248 -5.86 6.77 -9.24
CA VAL A 248 -5.99 7.41 -7.92
C VAL A 248 -5.79 8.91 -8.07
N ALA A 249 -6.63 9.71 -7.43
CA ALA A 249 -6.51 11.17 -7.43
C ALA A 249 -7.20 11.78 -6.21
N TYR A 250 -6.76 12.97 -5.80
CA TYR A 250 -7.35 13.71 -4.69
C TYR A 250 -8.44 14.67 -5.17
N ASN A 251 -9.44 14.92 -4.31
CA ASN A 251 -10.47 15.95 -4.46
C ASN A 251 -11.37 15.79 -5.70
N LEU A 252 -11.65 14.56 -6.14
CA LEU A 252 -12.50 14.32 -7.30
C LEU A 252 -13.94 14.74 -7.02
N SER A 253 -14.50 15.58 -7.89
CA SER A 253 -15.92 15.89 -7.94
C SER A 253 -16.68 14.93 -8.87
N PRO A 254 -17.86 14.41 -8.49
CA PRO A 254 -18.68 13.57 -9.36
C PRO A 254 -19.26 14.33 -10.57
N THR A 255 -19.28 15.66 -10.54
CA THR A 255 -19.85 16.49 -11.62
C THR A 255 -18.84 16.92 -12.67
N ALA A 256 -17.55 16.68 -12.45
CA ALA A 256 -16.51 17.06 -13.40
C ALA A 256 -16.34 16.01 -14.50
N LYS A 257 -15.84 16.45 -15.66
CA LYS A 257 -15.52 15.56 -16.77
C LYS A 257 -14.06 15.15 -16.69
N TYR A 258 -13.82 13.85 -16.55
CA TYR A 258 -12.48 13.27 -16.51
C TYR A 258 -12.20 12.49 -17.79
N GLU A 259 -11.05 12.77 -18.41
CA GLU A 259 -10.60 12.08 -19.61
C GLU A 259 -9.10 11.75 -19.47
N ALA A 260 -8.64 10.73 -20.18
CA ALA A 260 -7.23 10.42 -20.35
C ALA A 260 -6.89 10.35 -21.84
N ILE A 261 -5.69 10.76 -22.22
CA ILE A 261 -5.12 10.48 -23.54
C ILE A 261 -4.06 9.41 -23.36
N ILE A 262 -4.23 8.28 -24.04
CA ILE A 262 -3.27 7.18 -24.10
C ILE A 262 -2.57 7.23 -25.45
N GLN A 263 -1.23 7.28 -25.45
CA GLN A 263 -0.48 7.50 -26.68
C GLN A 263 0.91 6.90 -26.66
N ASN A 264 1.41 6.64 -27.87
CA ASN A 264 2.82 6.36 -28.18
C ASN A 264 3.09 6.87 -29.61
N ASP A 265 4.31 6.72 -30.14
CA ASP A 265 4.68 7.27 -31.45
C ASP A 265 4.12 6.47 -32.64
N PHE A 266 3.48 5.31 -32.41
CA PHE A 266 3.06 4.37 -33.47
C PHE A 266 1.57 4.42 -33.80
N ILE A 267 0.76 4.99 -32.91
CA ILE A 267 -0.69 5.09 -33.10
C ILE A 267 -1.17 6.52 -32.83
N ALA A 268 -2.30 6.87 -33.43
CA ALA A 268 -2.98 8.11 -33.08
C ALA A 268 -3.36 8.11 -31.58
N PRO A 269 -3.19 9.25 -30.86
CA PRO A 269 -3.59 9.35 -29.46
C PRO A 269 -5.05 8.95 -29.26
N GLN A 270 -5.30 8.07 -28.29
CA GLN A 270 -6.63 7.57 -27.97
C GLN A 270 -7.16 8.29 -26.73
N ARG A 271 -8.34 8.90 -26.86
CA ARG A 271 -9.00 9.54 -25.74
C ARG A 271 -9.96 8.57 -25.05
N VAL A 272 -9.85 8.46 -23.73
CA VAL A 272 -10.67 7.60 -22.88
C VAL A 272 -11.44 8.48 -21.91
N SER A 273 -12.78 8.35 -21.89
CA SER A 273 -13.60 8.93 -20.83
C SER A 273 -13.43 8.10 -19.57
N LEU A 274 -13.14 8.74 -18.44
CA LEU A 274 -12.97 8.07 -17.16
C LEU A 274 -14.27 8.15 -16.36
N LYS A 275 -14.65 7.03 -15.73
CA LYS A 275 -15.81 6.94 -14.87
C LYS A 275 -15.42 7.30 -13.45
N TYR A 276 -16.22 8.16 -12.81
CA TYR A 276 -16.09 8.44 -11.39
C TYR A 276 -16.62 7.25 -10.58
N GLU A 277 -15.74 6.59 -9.83
CA GLU A 277 -16.11 5.50 -8.91
C GLU A 277 -16.26 6.02 -7.48
N GLY A 278 -15.50 7.05 -7.11
CA GLY A 278 -15.58 7.66 -5.80
C GLY A 278 -14.59 8.81 -5.62
N PRO A 279 -14.56 9.42 -4.41
CA PRO A 279 -13.81 10.65 -4.15
C PRO A 279 -12.29 10.57 -4.40
N GLY A 280 -11.76 9.35 -4.43
CA GLY A 280 -10.35 9.04 -4.64
C GLY A 280 -10.02 8.25 -5.90
N THR A 281 -11.02 7.80 -6.67
CA THR A 281 -10.85 6.79 -7.70
C THR A 281 -11.64 7.10 -8.96
N LEU A 282 -10.96 7.05 -10.10
CA LEU A 282 -11.54 6.99 -11.43
C LEU A 282 -11.23 5.64 -12.07
N SER A 283 -12.11 5.13 -12.91
CA SER A 283 -11.87 3.91 -13.68
C SER A 283 -11.95 4.15 -15.18
N GLY A 284 -11.30 3.29 -15.95
CA GLY A 284 -11.32 3.31 -17.40
C GLY A 284 -11.02 1.94 -17.98
N ASN A 285 -11.25 1.80 -19.28
CA ASN A 285 -10.82 0.63 -20.04
C ASN A 285 -9.96 1.08 -21.21
N LEU A 286 -8.82 0.42 -21.43
CA LEU A 286 -8.00 0.69 -22.61
C LEU A 286 -8.80 0.36 -23.88
N PRO A 287 -8.89 1.29 -24.86
CA PRO A 287 -9.56 1.02 -26.13
C PRO A 287 -8.98 -0.20 -26.83
N THR A 288 -9.80 -0.92 -27.61
CA THR A 288 -9.37 -2.07 -28.41
C THR A 288 -8.28 -1.72 -29.43
N ALA A 289 -8.24 -0.46 -29.87
CA ALA A 289 -7.20 0.08 -30.75
C ALA A 289 -5.81 0.15 -30.10
N ILE A 290 -5.73 0.13 -28.77
CA ILE A 290 -4.45 0.01 -28.05
C ILE A 290 -4.00 -1.46 -28.11
N GLY A 291 -2.92 -1.71 -28.83
CA GLY A 291 -2.31 -3.03 -28.95
C GLY A 291 -1.36 -3.36 -27.79
N LEU A 292 -0.52 -4.38 -28.00
CA LEU A 292 0.64 -4.62 -27.15
C LEU A 292 1.65 -3.48 -27.33
N GLY A 293 2.32 -3.09 -26.24
CA GLY A 293 3.20 -1.93 -26.27
C GLY A 293 3.29 -1.20 -24.94
N ASN A 294 4.18 -0.22 -24.94
CA ASN A 294 4.28 0.77 -23.88
C ASN A 294 3.58 2.06 -24.30
N TYR A 295 2.86 2.69 -23.37
CA TYR A 295 2.10 3.91 -23.63
C TYR A 295 2.21 4.91 -22.49
N LYS A 296 2.19 6.20 -22.86
CA LYS A 296 2.10 7.33 -21.94
C LYS A 296 0.64 7.66 -21.65
N ILE A 297 0.38 8.23 -20.48
CA ILE A 297 -0.92 8.83 -20.14
C ILE A 297 -0.82 10.34 -19.93
N THR A 298 -1.77 11.08 -20.48
CA THR A 298 -2.03 12.48 -20.15
C THR A 298 -3.42 12.61 -19.53
N TYR A 299 -3.51 13.13 -18.31
CA TYR A 299 -4.78 13.34 -17.62
C TYR A 299 -5.44 14.65 -18.07
N LEU A 300 -6.75 14.63 -18.29
CA LEU A 300 -7.54 15.81 -18.63
C LEU A 300 -8.69 16.01 -17.64
N LEU A 301 -8.80 17.22 -17.13
CA LEU A 301 -9.94 17.69 -16.34
C LEU A 301 -10.69 18.75 -17.15
N ASN A 302 -11.95 18.49 -17.48
CA ASN A 302 -12.77 19.38 -18.30
C ASN A 302 -12.06 19.82 -19.59
N GLY A 303 -11.35 18.88 -20.23
CA GLY A 303 -10.56 19.11 -21.45
C GLY A 303 -9.21 19.80 -21.26
N LYS A 304 -8.80 20.15 -20.03
CA LYS A 304 -7.49 20.76 -19.75
C LYS A 304 -6.53 19.77 -19.14
N GLU A 305 -5.31 19.73 -19.67
CA GLU A 305 -4.23 18.89 -19.17
C GLU A 305 -3.92 19.14 -17.70
N GLN A 306 -3.75 18.05 -16.96
CA GLN A 306 -3.38 18.04 -15.55
C GLN A 306 -2.05 17.34 -15.38
N LYS A 307 -1.11 18.00 -14.71
CA LYS A 307 0.14 17.37 -14.31
C LYS A 307 -0.12 16.52 -13.06
N PRO A 308 0.28 15.24 -13.05
CA PRO A 308 0.20 14.46 -11.82
C PRO A 308 1.10 15.07 -10.75
N PHE A 309 0.74 14.88 -9.48
CA PHE A 309 1.61 15.29 -8.37
C PHE A 309 2.80 14.33 -8.27
N GLU A 310 3.91 14.83 -7.73
CA GLU A 310 5.10 14.04 -7.47
C GLU A 310 4.95 13.34 -6.12
N GLU A 311 4.96 12.01 -6.11
CA GLU A 311 4.96 11.27 -4.85
C GLU A 311 6.31 11.40 -4.15
N ARG A 312 6.28 11.34 -2.82
CA ARG A 312 7.48 11.32 -1.99
C ARG A 312 8.39 10.13 -2.29
N PHE A 313 7.88 9.01 -2.81
CA PHE A 313 8.73 7.94 -3.32
C PHE A 313 9.07 8.19 -4.78
N TRP A 314 10.23 8.80 -4.94
CA TRP A 314 10.73 9.43 -6.17
C TRP A 314 11.02 8.46 -7.31
N LEU A 315 11.09 7.15 -7.06
CA LEU A 315 11.62 6.19 -8.03
C LEU A 315 10.85 6.24 -9.36
N ASP A 316 9.51 6.18 -9.31
CA ASP A 316 8.67 6.15 -10.51
C ASP A 316 8.79 7.42 -11.37
N ARG A 317 9.23 8.55 -10.80
CA ARG A 317 9.54 9.76 -11.56
C ARG A 317 10.68 9.55 -12.55
N TYR A 318 11.66 8.74 -12.18
CA TYR A 318 12.90 8.53 -12.92
C TYR A 318 12.91 7.22 -13.73
N LEU A 319 11.83 6.44 -13.71
CA LEU A 319 11.72 5.16 -14.41
C LEU A 319 11.02 5.25 -15.78
N GLY A 320 11.31 6.32 -16.52
CA GLY A 320 10.76 6.56 -17.86
C GLY A 320 9.40 7.26 -17.86
N ASP A 321 8.89 7.57 -19.04
CA ASP A 321 7.64 8.31 -19.25
C ASP A 321 6.41 7.41 -19.45
N ASP A 322 6.62 6.11 -19.60
CA ASP A 322 5.53 5.17 -19.88
C ASP A 322 4.83 4.74 -18.60
N HIS A 323 3.53 4.53 -18.71
CA HIS A 323 2.68 4.16 -17.57
C HIS A 323 1.86 2.92 -17.84
N PHE A 324 1.51 2.63 -19.10
CA PHE A 324 0.83 1.40 -19.49
C PHE A 324 1.82 0.47 -20.18
N TYR A 325 1.88 -0.77 -19.70
CA TYR A 325 2.72 -1.82 -20.23
C TYR A 325 1.84 -3.01 -20.62
N VAL A 326 1.35 -3.02 -21.86
CA VAL A 326 0.43 -4.05 -22.38
C VAL A 326 1.24 -5.17 -23.01
N ARG A 327 1.27 -6.33 -22.36
CA ARG A 327 2.19 -7.43 -22.65
C ARG A 327 1.48 -8.69 -23.11
N LYS A 328 2.22 -9.54 -23.81
CA LYS A 328 1.75 -10.87 -24.22
C LYS A 328 1.57 -11.81 -23.01
N HIS A 329 2.44 -11.72 -22.01
CA HIS A 329 2.36 -12.48 -20.75
C HIS A 329 3.04 -11.72 -19.60
N GLY A 330 2.73 -12.09 -18.36
CA GLY A 330 3.15 -11.35 -17.16
C GLY A 330 4.65 -11.31 -16.86
N THR A 331 5.45 -12.22 -17.44
CA THR A 331 6.91 -12.27 -17.25
C THR A 331 7.71 -11.50 -18.29
N GLN A 332 7.08 -11.12 -19.41
CA GLN A 332 7.75 -10.47 -20.53
C GLN A 332 8.45 -9.18 -20.05
N PRO A 333 9.73 -8.96 -20.43
CA PRO A 333 10.49 -7.79 -20.02
C PRO A 333 9.89 -6.52 -20.61
N ILE A 334 10.08 -5.41 -19.89
CA ILE A 334 9.61 -4.09 -20.26
C ILE A 334 10.80 -3.17 -20.47
N LEU A 335 10.94 -2.60 -21.67
CA LEU A 335 11.91 -1.54 -21.95
C LEU A 335 11.36 -0.21 -21.43
N ARG A 336 11.92 0.33 -20.34
CA ARG A 336 11.38 1.53 -19.66
C ARG A 336 12.12 2.82 -19.99
N ILE A 337 13.44 2.74 -20.19
CA ILE A 337 14.29 3.90 -20.45
C ILE A 337 15.21 3.58 -21.61
N VAL A 338 15.31 4.53 -22.53
CA VAL A 338 16.35 4.57 -23.57
C VAL A 338 17.04 5.93 -23.46
N THR A 339 18.36 5.93 -23.31
CA THR A 339 19.15 7.12 -23.04
C THR A 339 20.62 6.97 -23.47
N GLN A 340 21.49 7.92 -23.11
CA GLN A 340 22.93 7.90 -23.41
C GLN A 340 23.77 8.39 -22.22
N PRO A 341 25.06 8.01 -22.12
CA PRO A 341 25.93 8.40 -21.01
C PRO A 341 26.02 9.91 -20.81
N SER A 342 26.09 10.71 -21.89
CA SER A 342 26.18 12.17 -21.82
C SER A 342 24.96 12.86 -21.21
N LEU A 343 23.81 12.18 -21.19
CA LEU A 343 22.57 12.73 -20.61
C LEU A 343 22.46 12.52 -19.10
N ARG A 344 23.48 11.93 -18.47
CA ARG A 344 23.54 11.76 -17.01
C ARG A 344 23.24 13.09 -16.33
N SER A 345 22.23 13.06 -15.46
CA SER A 345 21.84 14.18 -14.62
C SER A 345 21.85 13.74 -13.16
N PHE A 346 21.61 14.68 -12.25
CA PHE A 346 21.61 14.45 -10.82
C PHE A 346 20.37 15.07 -10.18
N PHE A 347 19.88 14.42 -9.14
CA PHE A 347 18.85 14.97 -8.27
C PHE A 347 19.26 14.79 -6.80
N ALA A 348 18.62 15.57 -5.95
CA ALA A 348 18.79 15.50 -4.50
C ALA A 348 17.56 14.87 -3.86
N THR A 349 17.81 14.08 -2.82
CA THR A 349 16.82 13.60 -1.85
C THR A 349 17.10 14.24 -0.50
N PRO A 350 16.19 14.15 0.47
CA PRO A 350 16.48 14.58 1.84
C PRO A 350 17.68 13.88 2.50
N LEU A 351 18.12 12.72 1.98
CA LEU A 351 19.21 11.92 2.54
C LEU A 351 20.51 11.97 1.71
N ILE A 352 20.42 12.22 0.40
CA ILE A 352 21.54 12.16 -0.55
C ILE A 352 21.40 13.27 -1.60
N GLU A 353 22.38 14.16 -1.72
CA GLU A 353 22.30 15.37 -2.56
C GLU A 353 22.64 15.17 -4.04
N LYS A 354 23.33 14.08 -4.42
CA LYS A 354 23.82 13.86 -5.79
C LYS A 354 23.58 12.43 -6.28
N LEU A 355 22.33 12.03 -6.39
CA LEU A 355 21.98 10.73 -6.98
C LEU A 355 21.95 10.84 -8.51
N PRO A 356 22.72 10.00 -9.23
CA PRO A 356 22.69 10.01 -10.68
C PRO A 356 21.39 9.41 -11.22
N TYR A 357 20.87 10.02 -12.29
CA TYR A 357 19.81 9.46 -13.09
C TYR A 357 20.04 9.74 -14.58
N TYR A 358 19.38 8.97 -15.43
CA TYR A 358 19.48 9.12 -16.88
C TYR A 358 18.07 9.36 -17.45
N PRO A 359 17.73 10.59 -17.86
CA PRO A 359 16.45 10.89 -18.48
C PRO A 359 16.31 10.15 -19.82
N SER A 360 15.10 9.68 -20.13
CA SER A 360 14.80 9.13 -21.45
C SER A 360 15.02 10.19 -22.55
N THR A 361 15.54 9.77 -23.70
CA THR A 361 15.66 10.61 -24.89
C THR A 361 15.19 9.86 -26.13
N ASN A 362 14.74 10.62 -27.13
CA ASN A 362 14.52 10.13 -28.49
C ASN A 362 15.60 10.57 -29.46
N GLU A 363 16.53 11.44 -29.08
CA GLU A 363 17.67 11.85 -29.90
C GLU A 363 18.92 11.11 -29.42
N ILE A 364 19.53 10.32 -30.30
CA ILE A 364 20.66 9.44 -30.02
C ILE A 364 21.84 9.85 -30.89
N ASN A 365 22.96 10.21 -30.26
CA ASN A 365 24.24 10.46 -30.91
C ASN A 365 24.94 9.13 -31.20
N ARG A 366 25.27 8.86 -32.46
CA ARG A 366 25.90 7.60 -32.87
C ARG A 366 27.25 7.30 -32.21
N ASN A 367 27.92 8.34 -31.71
CA ASN A 367 29.25 8.22 -31.10
C ASN A 367 29.22 7.76 -29.63
N GLU A 368 28.04 7.54 -29.07
CA GLU A 368 27.85 7.06 -27.71
C GLU A 368 26.98 5.79 -27.71
N PRO A 369 27.22 4.83 -26.80
CA PRO A 369 26.37 3.66 -26.68
C PRO A 369 24.95 4.07 -26.27
N ILE A 370 23.96 3.30 -26.73
CA ILE A 370 22.60 3.40 -26.21
C ILE A 370 22.60 2.75 -24.83
N LEU A 371 22.10 3.47 -23.83
CA LEU A 371 21.81 2.92 -22.51
C LEU A 371 20.33 2.53 -22.46
N ALA A 372 20.04 1.31 -22.03
CA ALA A 372 18.65 0.88 -21.86
C ALA A 372 18.41 0.22 -20.50
N TYR A 373 17.30 0.61 -19.85
CA TYR A 373 16.79 -0.07 -18.67
C TYR A 373 15.64 -1.00 -19.07
N THR A 374 15.80 -2.28 -18.76
CA THR A 374 14.73 -3.28 -18.89
C THR A 374 14.28 -3.74 -17.52
N GLN A 375 13.00 -3.52 -17.20
CA GLN A 375 12.38 -4.13 -16.03
C GLN A 375 12.01 -5.56 -16.37
N ALA A 376 12.58 -6.52 -15.64
CA ALA A 376 12.36 -7.93 -15.86
C ALA A 376 12.57 -8.72 -14.56
N TRP A 377 11.89 -9.86 -14.45
CA TRP A 377 12.05 -10.76 -13.32
C TRP A 377 13.15 -11.80 -13.61
N GLY A 378 13.76 -12.32 -12.55
CA GLY A 378 14.76 -13.39 -12.65
C GLY A 378 16.18 -12.92 -12.98
N PRO A 379 17.12 -13.88 -13.04
CA PRO A 379 18.55 -13.60 -13.20
C PRO A 379 18.85 -12.90 -14.53
N PHE A 380 20.01 -12.25 -14.58
CA PHE A 380 20.52 -11.68 -15.84
C PHE A 380 20.80 -12.82 -16.84
N PRO A 381 20.26 -12.78 -18.06
CA PRO A 381 20.45 -13.86 -19.03
C PRO A 381 21.86 -13.81 -19.65
N ALA A 382 22.29 -14.94 -20.21
CA ALA A 382 23.52 -14.99 -21.00
C ALA A 382 23.42 -14.23 -22.33
N HIS A 383 22.22 -14.14 -22.93
CA HIS A 383 21.97 -13.44 -24.18
C HIS A 383 21.17 -12.16 -23.92
N ASN A 384 21.71 -11.02 -24.37
CA ASN A 384 21.08 -9.72 -24.23
C ASN A 384 21.48 -8.79 -25.38
N GLU A 385 20.51 -8.33 -26.16
CA GLU A 385 20.75 -7.49 -27.34
C GLU A 385 19.65 -6.44 -27.49
N LEU A 386 20.04 -5.25 -27.95
CA LEU A 386 19.11 -4.19 -28.33
C LEU A 386 18.87 -4.25 -29.84
N ILE A 387 17.60 -4.29 -30.24
CA ILE A 387 17.21 -4.38 -31.64
C ILE A 387 16.70 -3.02 -32.10
N LEU A 388 17.36 -2.45 -33.11
CA LEU A 388 16.93 -1.25 -33.82
C LEU A 388 16.23 -1.66 -35.11
N VAL A 389 14.99 -1.22 -35.32
CA VAL A 389 14.23 -1.46 -36.56
C VAL A 389 14.04 -0.15 -37.30
N ASN A 390 14.68 0.00 -38.46
CA ASN A 390 14.62 1.23 -39.25
C ASN A 390 13.18 1.48 -39.72
N GLN A 391 12.62 2.66 -39.43
CA GLN A 391 11.23 2.99 -39.77
C GLN A 391 10.96 3.12 -41.27
N HIS A 392 11.99 3.39 -42.07
CA HIS A 392 11.84 3.55 -43.51
C HIS A 392 12.02 2.21 -44.24
N THR A 393 13.06 1.46 -43.90
CA THR A 393 13.43 0.23 -44.63
C THR A 393 12.90 -1.05 -43.99
N GLY A 394 12.52 -1.00 -42.71
CA GLY A 394 12.16 -2.19 -41.92
C GLY A 394 13.35 -3.08 -41.56
N ALA A 395 14.59 -2.70 -41.91
CA ALA A 395 15.78 -3.46 -41.58
C ALA A 395 16.02 -3.49 -40.07
N GLU A 396 16.29 -4.69 -39.54
CA GLU A 396 16.66 -4.89 -38.13
C GLU A 396 18.19 -4.89 -37.97
N TYR A 397 18.68 -4.19 -36.95
CA TYR A 397 20.08 -4.17 -36.54
C TYR A 397 20.15 -4.59 -35.07
N ALA A 398 20.88 -5.66 -34.78
CA ALA A 398 21.13 -6.14 -33.42
C ALA A 398 22.41 -5.52 -32.86
N LEU A 399 22.29 -4.89 -31.69
CA LEU A 399 23.39 -4.27 -30.97
C LEU A 399 23.69 -5.14 -29.74
N PRO A 400 24.87 -5.77 -29.65
CA PRO A 400 25.20 -6.61 -28.52
C PRO A 400 25.42 -5.79 -27.26
N TYR A 401 25.09 -6.38 -26.12
CA TYR A 401 25.50 -5.82 -24.83
C TYR A 401 27.02 -5.79 -24.70
N SER A 402 27.58 -4.63 -24.34
CA SER A 402 29.04 -4.40 -24.24
C SER A 402 29.70 -5.03 -23.02
N GLY A 403 28.94 -5.39 -21.98
CA GLY A 403 29.47 -5.69 -20.65
C GLY A 403 29.47 -4.49 -19.70
N ASP A 404 29.27 -3.26 -20.20
CA ASP A 404 29.26 -2.06 -19.38
C ASP A 404 27.88 -1.75 -18.80
N ILE A 405 27.85 -1.37 -17.52
CA ILE A 405 26.63 -0.99 -16.82
C ILE A 405 26.70 0.41 -16.22
N TYR A 406 25.55 1.08 -16.22
CA TYR A 406 25.38 2.41 -15.65
C TYR A 406 24.29 2.34 -14.59
N GLY A 407 24.64 2.70 -13.35
CA GLY A 407 23.73 2.62 -12.21
C GLY A 407 22.96 3.91 -11.96
N MET A 408 21.70 3.78 -11.54
CA MET A 408 20.95 4.81 -10.81
C MET A 408 20.60 4.26 -9.43
N PHE A 409 20.51 5.15 -8.44
CA PHE A 409 20.15 4.77 -7.06
C PHE A 409 21.03 3.65 -6.49
N ASP A 410 22.36 3.86 -6.44
CA ASP A 410 23.33 2.85 -5.98
C ASP A 410 23.18 1.49 -6.69
N TYR A 411 23.00 1.55 -8.02
CA TYR A 411 22.80 0.39 -8.90
C TYR A 411 21.50 -0.41 -8.66
N PHE A 412 20.58 0.09 -7.84
CA PHE A 412 19.23 -0.49 -7.75
C PHE A 412 18.55 -0.56 -9.13
N ILE A 413 18.77 0.46 -9.97
CA ILE A 413 18.44 0.44 -11.39
C ILE A 413 19.73 0.37 -12.18
N THR A 414 19.81 -0.62 -13.07
CA THR A 414 21.00 -0.83 -13.91
C THR A 414 20.63 -0.69 -15.38
N LEU A 415 21.24 0.29 -16.05
CA LEU A 415 21.16 0.46 -17.50
C LEU A 415 22.30 -0.29 -18.17
N LEU A 416 21.96 -1.04 -19.22
CA LEU A 416 22.92 -1.80 -20.02
C LEU A 416 23.34 -0.97 -21.22
N ALA A 417 24.62 -1.03 -21.59
CA ALA A 417 25.17 -0.28 -22.72
C ALA A 417 25.29 -1.12 -23.99
N TYR A 418 24.78 -0.57 -25.09
CA TYR A 418 24.75 -1.18 -26.42
C TYR A 418 25.47 -0.26 -27.43
N PRO A 419 26.71 -0.59 -27.83
CA PRO A 419 27.46 0.18 -28.83
C PRO A 419 26.75 0.16 -30.19
N ILE A 420 26.81 1.27 -30.91
CA ILE A 420 26.19 1.43 -32.23
C ILE A 420 27.26 1.17 -33.30
N PRO A 421 27.19 0.08 -34.07
CA PRO A 421 28.19 -0.20 -35.10
C PRO A 421 27.98 0.69 -36.34
N ASP A 422 29.04 0.93 -37.09
CA ASP A 422 29.02 1.77 -38.30
C ASP A 422 28.07 1.27 -39.41
N THR A 423 27.69 0.00 -39.34
CA THR A 423 26.72 -0.60 -40.26
C THR A 423 25.29 -0.12 -40.03
N VAL A 424 24.99 0.50 -38.89
CA VAL A 424 23.67 1.09 -38.61
C VAL A 424 23.65 2.52 -39.20
N PRO A 425 22.84 2.78 -40.22
CA PRO A 425 22.77 4.12 -40.82
C PRO A 425 22.03 5.09 -39.90
N ASP A 426 22.28 6.39 -40.05
CA ASP A 426 21.48 7.42 -39.39
C ASP A 426 20.01 7.32 -39.85
N GLY A 427 19.08 7.68 -38.96
CA GLY A 427 17.66 7.59 -39.27
C GLY A 427 16.76 7.39 -38.06
N ARG A 428 15.51 7.00 -38.31
CA ARG A 428 14.49 6.80 -37.28
C ARG A 428 14.28 5.32 -36.99
N TYR A 429 14.24 4.94 -35.73
CA TYR A 429 14.23 3.54 -35.30
C TYR A 429 13.17 3.25 -34.23
N THR A 430 12.51 2.11 -34.34
CA THR A 430 11.85 1.44 -33.20
C THR A 430 12.88 0.64 -32.43
N ILE A 431 12.70 0.54 -31.12
CA ILE A 431 13.59 -0.21 -30.23
C ILE A 431 12.85 -1.37 -29.56
N HIS A 432 13.54 -2.51 -29.50
CA HIS A 432 13.25 -3.62 -28.62
C HIS A 432 14.51 -4.06 -27.88
N VAL A 433 14.36 -4.84 -26.81
CA VAL A 433 15.46 -5.61 -26.22
C VAL A 433 15.09 -7.08 -26.22
N ILE A 434 16.03 -7.95 -26.58
CA ILE A 434 15.95 -9.38 -26.39
C ILE A 434 16.71 -9.72 -25.11
N ARG A 435 16.03 -10.33 -24.14
CA ARG A 435 16.58 -10.78 -22.86
C ARG A 435 16.35 -12.29 -22.74
N GLY A 436 17.41 -13.08 -22.93
CA GLY A 436 17.31 -14.54 -23.01
C GLY A 436 16.49 -14.95 -24.23
N THR A 437 15.35 -15.58 -24.03
CA THR A 437 14.43 -15.99 -25.12
C THR A 437 13.28 -15.02 -25.33
N GLU A 438 13.18 -13.96 -24.52
CA GLU A 438 12.04 -13.05 -24.53
C GLU A 438 12.42 -11.71 -25.19
N ARG A 439 11.53 -11.19 -26.05
CA ARG A 439 11.64 -9.86 -26.67
C ARG A 439 10.67 -8.90 -25.99
N THR A 440 11.15 -7.72 -25.60
CA THR A 440 10.27 -6.67 -25.08
C THR A 440 9.26 -6.25 -26.15
N GLU A 441 8.12 -5.74 -25.71
CA GLU A 441 7.30 -4.90 -26.58
C GLU A 441 8.09 -3.68 -27.07
N ARG A 442 7.56 -3.00 -28.08
CA ARG A 442 8.16 -1.76 -28.62
C ARG A 442 8.27 -0.73 -27.50
N TYR A 443 9.43 -0.09 -27.41
CA TYR A 443 9.55 1.17 -26.65
C TYR A 443 8.51 2.17 -27.18
N SER A 444 7.91 2.98 -26.31
CA SER A 444 6.80 3.87 -26.73
C SER A 444 7.20 4.96 -27.71
N GLN A 445 8.50 5.27 -27.80
CA GLN A 445 9.03 6.34 -28.64
C GLN A 445 9.88 5.79 -29.78
N ILE A 446 9.81 6.47 -30.92
CA ILE A 446 10.76 6.33 -32.02
C ILE A 446 11.99 7.16 -31.67
N ILE A 447 13.17 6.56 -31.78
CA ILE A 447 14.43 7.31 -31.66
C ILE A 447 14.90 7.82 -33.03
N THR A 448 15.65 8.91 -33.02
CA THR A 448 16.41 9.47 -34.13
C THR A 448 17.89 9.26 -33.83
N LEU A 449 18.56 8.46 -34.65
CA LEU A 449 20.01 8.25 -34.64
C LEU A 449 20.67 9.25 -35.59
N LYS A 450 21.69 9.97 -35.11
CA LYS A 450 22.43 10.99 -35.86
C LYS A 450 23.89 11.11 -35.43
#